data_AF-A0A858WV57-F1
#
_entry.id   AF-A0A858WV57-F1
#
_cell.length_a   1.000
_cell.length_b   1.000
_cell.length_c   1.000
_cell.angle_alpha   90.00
_cell.angle_beta   90.00
_cell.angle_gamma   90.00
#
_symmetry.space_group_name_H-M   'P 1'
#
loop_
_entity.id
_entity.type
_entity.pdbx_description
1 polymer ?
#
loop_
_entity_poly.entity_id
_entity_poly.type
_entity_poly.pdbx_seq_one_letter_code
_entity_poly.pdbx_strand_id
1 'polypeptide(L)'
;MIHEWLDGLDDSIHDICIVGSGPAGISLALQLERFGLSVLVLESGARAREVANQDLSSANFPDSDMHYEMDTIVSRQLGGTSNLWSGRCVPFDPIDFAPRPSLVDGAWPFRYEELLPYYDGASRYAHSGPPIFSLPSENSRSSDDDFSCATLERWSRDRRMHVAHKARLTNSRLIDIRLRVTATGLNFTEAGRVHSIDVVRSDGNERRRIRVRKLVLAAGGLETTRLLLAAQRYAPERFGGRNGSLGRYYMGHVTGIIAEIEFQNPELDQELDFFIHDGVYARRRFVPSFATQLREQILNVAMWPIIPKVADPGHGNGVLSLSYLALSHEKLGGRLVAELIRKRHAGLEADRGLHLRNVLRDLPHTAAFVPSFLWRRYVSKPGLPGLFLRSPDHRYGLFYQSEQSPNPDSRVTLTSAVDRTGLPKLMIDLRIREEDAQSVVRAHELFSQWLHRSGQGTLSYRMPRPDRIDAVLAQARHGSHQIGTVRLGKSRTTAVVDKDLRAFDSPNLFAVSSAVLPTSSQANPTLTTMALALRLADTLVREDARERYPAAVATIEPKRSTVQA
;
A
#
# COMPACT_ATOMS: atom_id res chain seq x y z
N MET A 1 2.69 26.54 0.34
CA MET A 1 2.05 27.15 1.53
C MET A 1 1.03 26.16 2.12
N ILE A 2 0.80 26.16 3.43
CA ILE A 2 -0.14 25.24 4.10
C ILE A 2 -1.10 26.06 4.96
N HIS A 3 -2.37 26.07 4.57
CA HIS A 3 -3.44 26.81 5.22
C HIS A 3 -4.48 25.87 5.83
N GLU A 4 -5.16 26.34 6.85
CA GLU A 4 -6.35 25.68 7.40
C GLU A 4 -7.58 26.24 6.68
N TRP A 5 -8.64 25.43 6.61
CA TRP A 5 -9.98 25.87 6.18
C TRP A 5 -10.06 26.34 4.72
N LEU A 6 -11.11 27.10 4.41
CA LEU A 6 -11.57 27.42 3.05
C LEU A 6 -11.23 28.84 2.59
N ASP A 7 -10.59 29.65 3.44
CA ASP A 7 -10.35 31.08 3.18
C ASP A 7 -9.52 31.31 1.91
N GLY A 8 -10.00 32.18 1.02
CA GLY A 8 -9.28 32.57 -0.20
C GLY A 8 -9.28 31.53 -1.32
N LEU A 9 -10.19 30.53 -1.29
CA LEU A 9 -10.36 29.55 -2.37
C LEU A 9 -11.36 29.96 -3.46
N ASP A 10 -12.17 30.99 -3.23
CA ASP A 10 -13.25 31.38 -4.14
C ASP A 10 -12.73 31.84 -5.52
N ASP A 11 -11.57 32.50 -5.53
CA ASP A 11 -10.91 33.02 -6.73
C ASP A 11 -9.64 32.24 -7.12
N SER A 12 -9.28 31.18 -6.37
CA SER A 12 -8.06 30.41 -6.66
C SER A 12 -8.33 29.39 -7.77
N ILE A 13 -7.70 29.60 -8.93
CA ILE A 13 -7.70 28.62 -10.02
C ILE A 13 -6.29 28.08 -10.16
N HIS A 14 -6.13 26.82 -9.76
CA HIS A 14 -4.90 26.07 -9.94
C HIS A 14 -5.00 25.20 -11.20
N ASP A 15 -3.85 24.86 -11.78
CA ASP A 15 -3.78 23.96 -12.93
C ASP A 15 -4.32 22.58 -12.58
N ILE A 16 -3.96 22.09 -11.39
CA ILE A 16 -4.38 20.80 -10.87
C ILE A 16 -4.91 20.95 -9.44
N CYS A 17 -6.09 20.38 -9.18
CA CYS A 17 -6.60 20.14 -7.84
C CYS A 17 -6.42 18.66 -7.49
N ILE A 18 -5.78 18.35 -6.38
CA ILE A 18 -5.56 17.01 -5.84
C ILE A 18 -6.36 16.86 -4.56
N VAL A 19 -7.18 15.81 -4.46
CA VAL A 19 -7.90 15.45 -3.24
C VAL A 19 -7.13 14.37 -2.50
N GLY A 20 -6.53 14.72 -1.37
CA GLY A 20 -5.78 13.82 -0.49
C GLY A 20 -4.28 14.11 -0.49
N SER A 21 -3.69 14.21 0.71
CA SER A 21 -2.26 14.46 0.92
C SER A 21 -1.47 13.21 1.33
N GLY A 22 -1.92 12.03 0.93
CA GLY A 22 -1.20 10.76 1.14
C GLY A 22 0.08 10.64 0.29
N PRO A 23 0.77 9.49 0.34
CA PRO A 23 1.98 9.24 -0.46
C PRO A 23 1.84 9.57 -1.95
N ALA A 24 0.72 9.15 -2.57
CA ALA A 24 0.44 9.42 -3.98
C ALA A 24 0.24 10.91 -4.25
N GLY A 25 -0.61 11.58 -3.44
CA GLY A 25 -0.93 13.00 -3.60
C GLY A 25 0.27 13.92 -3.38
N ILE A 26 1.07 13.68 -2.33
CA ILE A 26 2.30 14.44 -2.10
C ILE A 26 3.32 14.22 -3.22
N SER A 27 3.53 12.97 -3.65
CA SER A 27 4.48 12.67 -4.74
C SER A 27 4.07 13.34 -6.04
N LEU A 28 2.78 13.33 -6.36
CA LEU A 28 2.21 14.01 -7.53
C LEU A 28 2.39 15.52 -7.43
N ALA A 29 1.99 16.14 -6.31
CA ALA A 29 2.09 17.58 -6.11
C ALA A 29 3.54 18.06 -6.25
N LEU A 30 4.48 17.35 -5.63
CA LEU A 30 5.90 17.62 -5.77
C LEU A 30 6.35 17.42 -7.23
N GLN A 31 5.96 16.35 -7.90
CA GLN A 31 6.39 16.15 -9.28
C GLN A 31 5.87 17.23 -10.23
N LEU A 32 4.60 17.63 -10.11
CA LEU A 32 4.00 18.71 -10.89
C LEU A 32 4.65 20.08 -10.63
N GLU A 33 4.98 20.37 -9.36
CA GLU A 33 5.69 21.59 -8.98
C GLU A 33 7.06 21.70 -9.66
N ARG A 34 7.79 20.58 -9.83
CA ARG A 34 9.07 20.59 -10.57
C ARG A 34 8.91 20.99 -12.05
N PHE A 35 7.73 20.79 -12.61
CA PHE A 35 7.39 21.17 -13.98
C PHE A 35 6.70 22.54 -14.05
N GLY A 36 6.64 23.29 -12.96
CA GLY A 36 6.11 24.66 -12.94
C GLY A 36 4.58 24.77 -12.90
N LEU A 37 3.88 23.67 -12.64
CA LEU A 37 2.41 23.67 -12.56
C LEU A 37 1.93 24.04 -11.16
N SER A 38 0.87 24.86 -11.10
CA SER A 38 0.23 25.23 -9.83
C SER A 38 -0.71 24.12 -9.35
N VAL A 39 -0.62 23.77 -8.07
CA VAL A 39 -1.31 22.63 -7.48
C VAL A 39 -2.03 23.05 -6.19
N LEU A 40 -3.33 22.79 -6.15
CA LEU A 40 -4.13 22.82 -4.93
C LEU A 40 -4.23 21.39 -4.37
N VAL A 41 -3.91 21.19 -3.10
CA VAL A 41 -4.08 19.92 -2.38
C VAL A 41 -5.11 20.10 -1.29
N LEU A 42 -6.22 19.37 -1.39
CA LEU A 42 -7.28 19.37 -0.37
C LEU A 42 -7.10 18.16 0.54
N GLU A 43 -6.93 18.41 1.84
CA GLU A 43 -6.77 17.39 2.86
C GLU A 43 -7.90 17.51 3.88
N SER A 44 -8.64 16.41 4.09
CA SER A 44 -9.73 16.39 5.06
C SER A 44 -9.24 16.41 6.50
N GLY A 45 -8.01 15.98 6.76
CA GLY A 45 -7.42 16.01 8.09
C GLY A 45 -6.73 17.32 8.44
N ALA A 46 -6.30 17.40 9.69
CA ALA A 46 -5.44 18.47 10.19
C ALA A 46 -3.95 18.11 9.99
N ARG A 47 -3.03 18.94 10.50
CA ARG A 47 -1.59 18.59 10.54
C ARG A 47 -1.29 17.35 11.37
N ALA A 48 -2.04 17.16 12.45
CA ALA A 48 -1.94 16.02 13.36
C ALA A 48 -3.25 15.22 13.37
N ARG A 49 -3.21 14.01 13.93
CA ARG A 49 -4.39 13.15 14.07
C ARG A 49 -5.42 13.83 14.97
N GLU A 50 -6.66 13.83 14.52
CA GLU A 50 -7.81 14.23 15.34
C GLU A 50 -8.93 13.22 15.22
N VAL A 51 -9.45 12.76 16.36
CA VAL A 51 -10.53 11.77 16.43
C VAL A 51 -11.73 12.23 15.61
N ALA A 52 -12.17 13.48 15.84
CA ALA A 52 -13.32 14.06 15.16
C ALA A 52 -13.22 14.01 13.63
N ASN A 53 -12.04 14.23 13.04
CA ASN A 53 -11.86 14.13 11.60
C ASN A 53 -11.75 12.67 11.17
N GLN A 54 -11.02 11.85 11.92
CA GLN A 54 -10.83 10.43 11.64
C GLN A 54 -12.16 9.66 11.59
N ASP A 55 -13.15 10.04 12.39
CA ASP A 55 -14.51 9.48 12.41
C ASP A 55 -15.25 9.59 11.06
N LEU A 56 -14.84 10.55 10.21
CA LEU A 56 -15.37 10.70 8.84
C LEU A 56 -15.03 9.51 7.93
N SER A 57 -14.08 8.66 8.32
CA SER A 57 -13.74 7.42 7.62
C SER A 57 -14.40 6.18 8.24
N SER A 58 -15.34 6.36 9.17
CA SER A 58 -16.13 5.23 9.71
C SER A 58 -16.87 4.50 8.59
N ALA A 59 -16.90 3.17 8.69
CA ALA A 59 -17.54 2.28 7.73
C ALA A 59 -18.30 1.17 8.46
N ASN A 60 -19.21 0.55 7.73
CA ASN A 60 -19.97 -0.61 8.15
C ASN A 60 -19.39 -1.86 7.49
N PHE A 61 -19.46 -2.98 8.19
CA PHE A 61 -18.98 -4.28 7.72
C PHE A 61 -20.14 -5.29 7.85
N PRO A 62 -20.43 -6.11 6.83
CA PRO A 62 -21.33 -7.24 6.99
C PRO A 62 -20.67 -8.32 7.86
N ASP A 63 -19.34 -8.46 7.75
CA ASP A 63 -18.50 -9.32 8.58
C ASP A 63 -17.29 -8.50 9.08
N SER A 64 -17.26 -8.20 10.38
CA SER A 64 -16.19 -7.44 11.01
C SER A 64 -14.86 -8.20 11.14
N ASP A 65 -14.88 -9.52 11.00
CA ASP A 65 -13.69 -10.34 11.13
C ASP A 65 -12.85 -10.35 9.85
N MET A 66 -13.43 -10.00 8.70
CA MET A 66 -12.71 -9.98 7.42
C MET A 66 -11.87 -8.72 7.21
N HIS A 67 -12.19 -7.62 7.90
CA HIS A 67 -11.54 -6.32 7.68
C HIS A 67 -11.02 -5.69 8.97
N TYR A 68 -9.94 -4.91 8.89
CA TYR A 68 -9.49 -4.13 10.05
C TYR A 68 -10.35 -2.88 10.24
N GLU A 69 -10.52 -2.46 11.48
CA GLU A 69 -11.24 -1.21 11.80
C GLU A 69 -10.60 -0.01 11.10
N MET A 70 -11.42 0.82 10.45
CA MET A 70 -10.97 1.95 9.62
C MET A 70 -10.04 2.91 10.37
N ASP A 71 -10.30 3.14 11.66
CA ASP A 71 -9.48 3.98 12.53
C ASP A 71 -8.02 3.53 12.65
N THR A 72 -7.76 2.23 12.41
CA THR A 72 -6.41 1.63 12.55
C THR A 72 -5.61 1.62 11.25
N ILE A 73 -6.26 1.75 10.10
CA ILE A 73 -5.68 1.53 8.76
C ILE A 73 -5.81 2.74 7.83
N VAL A 74 -6.68 3.70 8.15
CA VAL A 74 -6.81 4.97 7.45
C VAL A 74 -6.27 6.10 8.34
N SER A 75 -5.69 7.11 7.73
CA SER A 75 -5.19 8.29 8.45
C SER A 75 -5.65 9.55 7.73
N ARG A 76 -6.58 10.29 8.36
CA ARG A 76 -7.04 11.62 7.90
C ARG A 76 -6.23 12.71 8.59
N GLN A 77 -5.05 12.98 8.04
CA GLN A 77 -4.15 14.06 8.43
C GLN A 77 -3.15 14.32 7.29
N LEU A 78 -2.44 15.43 7.36
CA LEU A 78 -1.35 15.73 6.43
C LEU A 78 -0.36 14.55 6.32
N GLY A 79 -0.13 14.07 5.10
CA GLY A 79 0.71 12.90 4.82
C GLY A 79 -0.04 11.57 4.76
N GLY A 80 -1.31 11.52 5.13
CA GLY A 80 -2.16 10.33 5.08
C GLY A 80 -1.54 9.12 5.78
N THR A 81 -1.69 7.94 5.18
CA THR A 81 -1.22 6.65 5.75
C THR A 81 0.31 6.53 5.87
N SER A 82 1.10 7.49 5.34
CA SER A 82 2.54 7.56 5.64
C SER A 82 2.84 7.83 7.13
N ASN A 83 1.82 8.23 7.89
CA ASN A 83 1.90 8.35 9.35
C ASN A 83 1.80 6.99 10.06
N LEU A 84 1.23 5.97 9.41
CA LEU A 84 0.95 4.66 10.01
C LEU A 84 1.85 3.54 9.46
N TRP A 85 2.22 3.60 8.17
CA TRP A 85 2.98 2.56 7.49
C TRP A 85 4.36 2.30 8.10
N SER A 86 4.95 1.13 7.84
CA SER A 86 6.29 0.76 8.31
C SER A 86 7.43 1.43 7.53
N GLY A 87 7.14 2.07 6.38
CA GLY A 87 8.14 2.58 5.44
C GLY A 87 8.69 1.51 4.48
N ARG A 88 8.15 0.29 4.50
CA ARG A 88 8.54 -0.77 3.57
C ARG A 88 8.17 -0.39 2.13
N CYS A 89 9.16 -0.41 1.24
CA CYS A 89 9.09 -0.03 -0.16
C CYS A 89 9.48 -1.22 -1.01
N VAL A 90 8.57 -1.63 -1.89
CA VAL A 90 8.70 -2.80 -2.76
C VAL A 90 7.97 -2.50 -4.06
N PRO A 91 8.58 -2.69 -5.24
CA PRO A 91 7.88 -2.57 -6.51
C PRO A 91 6.94 -3.76 -6.72
N PHE A 92 5.96 -3.61 -7.62
CA PHE A 92 5.25 -4.77 -8.13
C PHE A 92 6.18 -5.56 -9.05
N ASP A 93 5.93 -6.86 -9.16
CA ASP A 93 6.75 -7.79 -9.93
C ASP A 93 6.26 -7.85 -11.39
N PRO A 94 7.11 -8.21 -12.35
CA PRO A 94 6.69 -8.35 -13.75
C PRO A 94 5.48 -9.26 -13.98
N ILE A 95 5.31 -10.30 -13.15
CA ILE A 95 4.17 -11.23 -13.20
C ILE A 95 2.82 -10.54 -12.91
N ASP A 96 2.83 -9.46 -12.12
CA ASP A 96 1.62 -8.71 -11.80
C ASP A 96 1.02 -8.01 -13.03
N PHE A 97 1.86 -7.72 -14.04
CA PHE A 97 1.49 -7.06 -15.30
C PHE A 97 1.22 -8.07 -16.42
N ALA A 98 1.58 -9.33 -16.23
CA ALA A 98 1.39 -10.38 -17.22
C ALA A 98 -0.08 -10.83 -17.28
N PRO A 99 -0.60 -11.15 -18.48
CA PRO A 99 -1.94 -11.72 -18.59
C PRO A 99 -1.98 -13.11 -17.95
N ARG A 100 -2.81 -13.28 -16.92
CA ARG A 100 -3.04 -14.55 -16.21
C ARG A 100 -4.55 -14.86 -16.15
N PRO A 101 -5.25 -15.00 -17.31
CA PRO A 101 -6.73 -15.00 -17.36
C PRO A 101 -7.39 -16.14 -16.58
N SER A 102 -6.69 -17.26 -16.38
CA SER A 102 -7.12 -18.41 -15.56
C SER A 102 -7.07 -18.13 -14.05
N LEU A 103 -6.38 -17.08 -13.60
CA LEU A 103 -6.13 -16.80 -12.18
C LEU A 103 -6.58 -15.40 -11.75
N VAL A 104 -6.45 -14.43 -12.66
CA VAL A 104 -6.56 -13.01 -12.36
C VAL A 104 -7.33 -12.32 -13.48
N ASP A 105 -8.58 -11.95 -13.20
CA ASP A 105 -9.39 -11.07 -14.06
C ASP A 105 -9.00 -9.60 -13.83
N GLY A 106 -7.73 -9.29 -14.10
CA GLY A 106 -7.02 -8.08 -13.65
C GLY A 106 -5.90 -7.66 -14.59
N ALA A 107 -6.17 -7.55 -15.90
CA ALA A 107 -5.13 -7.20 -16.86
C ALA A 107 -4.72 -5.72 -16.77
N TRP A 108 -3.42 -5.48 -16.61
CA TRP A 108 -2.85 -4.14 -16.77
C TRP A 108 -2.92 -3.72 -18.25
N PRO A 109 -3.27 -2.45 -18.55
CA PRO A 109 -3.39 -1.92 -19.90
C PRO A 109 -2.05 -1.47 -20.49
N PHE A 110 -0.95 -1.69 -19.77
CA PHE A 110 0.44 -1.42 -20.16
C PHE A 110 1.36 -2.44 -19.49
N ARG A 111 2.59 -2.54 -19.99
CA ARG A 111 3.57 -3.53 -19.49
C ARG A 111 4.40 -3.00 -18.32
N TYR A 112 5.06 -3.90 -17.58
CA TYR A 112 5.95 -3.53 -16.47
C TYR A 112 7.03 -2.52 -16.89
N GLU A 113 7.60 -2.68 -18.09
CA GLU A 113 8.67 -1.83 -18.59
C GLU A 113 8.23 -0.36 -18.77
N GLU A 114 6.93 -0.11 -18.98
CA GLU A 114 6.39 1.25 -19.08
C GLU A 114 6.30 1.96 -17.71
N LEU A 115 6.26 1.20 -16.61
CA LEU A 115 6.26 1.75 -15.24
C LEU A 115 7.66 1.82 -14.63
N LEU A 116 8.59 0.96 -15.09
CA LEU A 116 9.95 0.83 -14.56
C LEU A 116 10.70 2.18 -14.39
N PRO A 117 10.69 3.13 -15.35
CA PRO A 117 11.38 4.41 -15.22
C PRO A 117 10.88 5.28 -14.05
N TYR A 118 9.65 5.05 -13.59
CA TYR A 118 9.03 5.85 -12.55
C TYR A 118 9.38 5.38 -11.13
N TYR A 119 9.95 4.18 -10.98
CA TYR A 119 10.39 3.67 -9.67
C TYR A 119 11.60 4.43 -9.10
N ASP A 120 12.45 5.03 -9.95
CA ASP A 120 13.54 5.89 -9.48
C ASP A 120 12.99 7.11 -8.74
N GLY A 121 12.09 7.85 -9.40
CA GLY A 121 11.44 9.00 -8.79
C GLY A 121 10.59 8.63 -7.57
N ALA A 122 9.90 7.48 -7.60
CA ALA A 122 9.13 6.98 -6.46
C ALA A 122 10.05 6.68 -5.25
N SER A 123 11.17 5.98 -5.48
CA SER A 123 12.15 5.65 -4.43
C SER A 123 12.81 6.90 -3.86
N ARG A 124 13.10 7.88 -4.72
CA ARG A 124 13.59 9.20 -4.32
C ARG A 124 12.60 9.95 -3.43
N TYR A 125 11.31 9.97 -3.76
CA TYR A 125 10.29 10.62 -2.91
C TYR A 125 10.01 9.83 -1.63
N ALA A 126 10.15 8.50 -1.65
CA ALA A 126 10.01 7.63 -0.50
C ALA A 126 11.24 7.66 0.43
N HIS A 127 12.36 8.25 0.02
CA HIS A 127 13.65 8.17 0.72
C HIS A 127 14.10 6.72 0.97
N SER A 128 13.87 5.82 0.01
CA SER A 128 14.14 4.37 0.11
C SER A 128 15.41 3.91 -0.63
N GLY A 129 16.32 4.83 -0.94
CA GLY A 129 17.54 4.56 -1.70
C GLY A 129 17.31 4.52 -3.22
N PRO A 130 18.32 4.12 -4.01
CA PRO A 130 18.15 3.87 -5.44
C PRO A 130 17.16 2.72 -5.68
N PRO A 131 16.53 2.65 -6.88
CA PRO A 131 15.50 1.66 -7.20
C PRO A 131 16.07 0.25 -7.47
N ILE A 132 16.98 -0.23 -6.62
CA ILE A 132 17.64 -1.53 -6.71
C ILE A 132 16.90 -2.49 -5.76
N PHE A 133 16.02 -3.32 -6.32
CA PHE A 133 15.17 -4.27 -5.59
C PHE A 133 15.52 -5.74 -5.83
N SER A 134 16.67 -5.99 -6.46
CA SER A 134 17.22 -7.33 -6.64
C SER A 134 18.73 -7.28 -6.45
N LEU A 135 19.26 -8.17 -5.62
CA LEU A 135 20.69 -8.43 -5.49
C LEU A 135 20.90 -9.94 -5.43
N PRO A 136 21.82 -10.53 -6.21
CA PRO A 136 22.15 -11.95 -6.07
C PRO A 136 22.50 -12.30 -4.62
N SER A 137 22.13 -13.51 -4.20
CA SER A 137 22.56 -14.10 -2.93
C SER A 137 23.79 -14.95 -3.21
N GLU A 138 24.85 -14.78 -2.41
CA GLU A 138 26.08 -15.57 -2.57
C GLU A 138 25.91 -16.98 -1.98
N ASN A 139 24.99 -17.11 -1.02
CA ASN A 139 24.73 -18.35 -0.30
C ASN A 139 23.47 -19.10 -0.79
N SER A 140 22.67 -18.51 -1.68
CA SER A 140 21.57 -19.20 -2.36
C SER A 140 22.09 -20.02 -3.54
N ARG A 141 22.62 -21.21 -3.25
CA ARG A 141 22.92 -22.25 -4.24
C ARG A 141 21.63 -23.00 -4.58
N SER A 142 21.24 -23.01 -5.85
CA SER A 142 20.14 -23.83 -6.36
C SER A 142 20.52 -24.34 -7.75
N SER A 143 20.11 -25.56 -8.07
CA SER A 143 20.28 -26.16 -9.40
C SER A 143 19.22 -25.68 -10.40
N ASP A 144 18.12 -25.11 -9.90
CA ASP A 144 17.04 -24.51 -10.69
C ASP A 144 16.71 -23.08 -10.22
N ASP A 145 15.92 -22.36 -11.00
CA ASP A 145 15.47 -21.00 -10.72
C ASP A 145 14.00 -20.96 -10.27
N ASP A 146 13.45 -22.04 -9.68
CA ASP A 146 12.03 -22.09 -9.33
C ASP A 146 11.67 -21.03 -8.27
N PHE A 147 12.59 -20.78 -7.34
CA PHE A 147 12.51 -19.72 -6.32
C PHE A 147 13.81 -18.92 -6.25
N SER A 148 13.70 -17.68 -5.78
CA SER A 148 14.82 -16.77 -5.59
C SER A 148 14.79 -16.07 -4.24
N CYS A 149 15.97 -15.89 -3.64
CA CYS A 149 16.21 -15.03 -2.48
C CYS A 149 16.86 -13.69 -2.88
N ALA A 150 16.89 -13.36 -4.18
CA ALA A 150 17.52 -12.15 -4.68
C ALA A 150 16.66 -10.89 -4.45
N THR A 151 15.35 -11.07 -4.33
CA THR A 151 14.39 -9.97 -4.22
C THR A 151 14.53 -9.26 -2.87
N LEU A 152 14.62 -7.93 -2.93
CA LEU A 152 14.81 -7.09 -1.76
C LEU A 152 13.55 -6.29 -1.43
N GLU A 153 13.33 -6.16 -0.13
CA GLU A 153 12.51 -5.10 0.46
C GLU A 153 13.44 -3.98 0.94
N ARG A 154 13.04 -2.72 0.77
CA ARG A 154 13.81 -1.55 1.26
C ARG A 154 12.97 -0.72 2.22
N TRP A 155 13.62 -0.03 3.15
CA TRP A 155 12.92 0.84 4.10
C TRP A 155 13.21 2.32 3.87
N SER A 156 12.14 3.10 3.83
CA SER A 156 12.17 4.55 3.88
C SER A 156 12.91 5.03 5.14
N ARG A 157 13.88 5.92 4.95
CA ARG A 157 14.58 6.59 6.07
C ARG A 157 13.65 7.52 6.85
N ASP A 158 12.70 8.14 6.15
CA ASP A 158 11.79 9.16 6.66
C ASP A 158 10.35 8.77 6.34
N ARG A 159 9.79 7.85 7.15
CA ARG A 159 8.44 7.30 6.99
C ARG A 159 7.37 8.38 6.76
N ARG A 160 7.40 9.46 7.53
CA ARG A 160 6.38 10.52 7.43
C ARG A 160 6.70 11.44 6.25
N MET A 161 6.09 11.20 5.10
CA MET A 161 6.43 11.93 3.86
C MET A 161 6.25 13.44 3.98
N HIS A 162 5.20 13.91 4.65
CA HIS A 162 4.98 15.34 4.88
C HIS A 162 6.07 15.99 5.76
N VAL A 163 6.74 15.21 6.62
CA VAL A 163 7.92 15.66 7.39
C VAL A 163 9.16 15.63 6.50
N ALA A 164 9.36 14.55 5.75
CA ALA A 164 10.48 14.37 4.82
C ALA A 164 10.56 15.52 3.80
N HIS A 165 9.40 15.98 3.33
CA HIS A 165 9.28 17.05 2.32
C HIS A 165 8.82 18.39 2.90
N LYS A 166 8.87 18.59 4.23
CA LYS A 166 8.30 19.75 4.93
C LYS A 166 8.76 21.09 4.35
N ALA A 167 10.07 21.25 4.14
CA ALA A 167 10.64 22.51 3.64
C ALA A 167 10.02 22.89 2.29
N ARG A 168 9.91 21.92 1.38
CA ARG A 168 9.38 22.12 0.04
C ARG A 168 7.87 22.36 0.04
N LEU A 169 7.10 21.56 0.78
CA LEU A 169 5.64 21.76 0.92
C LEU A 169 5.29 23.13 1.55
N THR A 170 6.09 23.59 2.50
CA THR A 170 5.85 24.88 3.17
C THR A 170 6.23 26.06 2.28
N ASN A 171 7.43 26.01 1.67
CA ASN A 171 8.02 27.15 0.97
C ASN A 171 7.65 27.24 -0.52
N SER A 172 7.04 26.21 -1.09
CA SER A 172 6.61 26.26 -2.49
C SER A 172 5.55 27.34 -2.70
N ARG A 173 5.73 28.12 -3.76
CA ARG A 173 4.76 29.09 -4.28
C ARG A 173 3.73 28.46 -5.22
N LEU A 174 4.00 27.23 -5.68
CA LEU A 174 3.15 26.51 -6.63
C LEU A 174 2.24 25.49 -5.93
N ILE A 175 2.59 25.03 -4.73
CA ILE A 175 1.75 24.10 -3.95
C ILE A 175 0.99 24.88 -2.87
N ASP A 176 -0.34 24.88 -2.96
CA ASP A 176 -1.26 25.32 -1.92
C ASP A 176 -1.92 24.09 -1.28
N ILE A 177 -1.76 23.90 0.04
CA ILE A 177 -2.37 22.80 0.78
C ILE A 177 -3.42 23.35 1.74
N ARG A 178 -4.65 22.83 1.64
CA ARG A 178 -5.79 23.19 2.50
C ARG A 178 -6.17 22.04 3.41
N LEU A 179 -6.01 22.26 4.71
CA LEU A 179 -6.30 21.28 5.75
C LEU A 179 -7.73 21.44 6.26
N ARG A 180 -8.32 20.34 6.75
CA ARG A 180 -9.72 20.26 7.21
C ARG A 180 -10.73 20.62 6.13
N VAL A 181 -10.40 20.27 4.89
CA VAL A 181 -11.25 20.46 3.72
C VAL A 181 -11.63 19.11 3.16
N THR A 182 -12.87 18.69 3.42
CA THR A 182 -13.42 17.42 2.95
C THR A 182 -14.11 17.64 1.61
N ALA A 183 -13.62 16.99 0.55
CA ALA A 183 -14.35 16.91 -0.71
C ALA A 183 -15.60 16.03 -0.55
N THR A 184 -16.77 16.54 -0.96
CA THR A 184 -18.06 15.85 -0.79
C THR A 184 -18.86 15.66 -2.08
N GLY A 185 -18.52 16.35 -3.16
CA GLY A 185 -19.29 16.27 -4.40
C GLY A 185 -18.48 16.67 -5.63
N LEU A 186 -18.82 16.08 -6.77
CA LEU A 186 -18.23 16.38 -8.08
C LEU A 186 -19.34 16.96 -8.98
N ASN A 187 -19.10 18.14 -9.54
CA ASN A 187 -20.08 18.80 -10.41
C ASN A 187 -19.63 18.70 -11.87
N PHE A 188 -20.45 18.06 -12.69
CA PHE A 188 -20.17 17.77 -14.09
C PHE A 188 -20.98 18.68 -15.01
N THR A 189 -20.35 19.09 -16.11
CA THR A 189 -21.04 19.65 -17.27
C THR A 189 -21.76 18.54 -18.06
N GLU A 190 -22.66 18.92 -18.97
CA GLU A 190 -23.29 17.97 -19.91
C GLU A 190 -22.26 17.19 -20.73
N ALA A 191 -21.15 17.82 -21.11
CA ALA A 191 -20.02 17.19 -21.81
C ALA A 191 -19.17 16.27 -20.92
N GLY A 192 -19.58 16.01 -19.67
CA GLY A 192 -18.88 15.10 -18.75
C GLY A 192 -17.64 15.68 -18.08
N ARG A 193 -17.26 16.93 -18.35
CA ARG A 193 -16.14 17.61 -17.66
C ARG A 193 -16.53 17.98 -16.23
N VAL A 194 -15.66 17.71 -15.25
CA VAL A 194 -15.81 18.25 -13.89
C VAL A 194 -15.44 19.74 -13.91
N HIS A 195 -16.39 20.63 -13.64
CA HIS A 195 -16.11 22.08 -13.61
C HIS A 195 -15.88 22.62 -12.20
N SER A 196 -16.40 21.94 -11.17
CA SER A 196 -16.16 22.29 -9.77
C SER A 196 -16.30 21.09 -8.83
N ILE A 197 -15.67 21.21 -7.66
CA ILE A 197 -15.78 20.27 -6.54
C ILE A 197 -16.50 20.94 -5.37
N ASP A 198 -17.45 20.24 -4.77
CA ASP A 198 -18.06 20.68 -3.51
C ASP A 198 -17.18 20.23 -2.36
N VAL A 199 -16.86 21.16 -1.48
CA VAL A 199 -16.05 20.92 -0.29
C VAL A 199 -16.77 21.40 0.95
N VAL A 200 -16.49 20.74 2.06
CA VAL A 200 -17.05 21.04 3.37
C VAL A 200 -15.91 21.12 4.35
N ARG A 201 -15.92 22.15 5.19
CA ARG A 201 -15.04 22.22 6.34
C ARG A 201 -15.27 20.97 7.19
N SER A 202 -14.22 20.30 7.63
CA SER A 202 -14.38 18.93 8.13
C SER A 202 -15.26 18.81 9.38
N ASP A 203 -15.57 19.90 10.08
CA ASP A 203 -16.54 19.96 11.18
C ASP A 203 -18.02 20.08 10.72
N GLY A 204 -18.28 20.29 9.42
CA GLY A 204 -19.60 20.40 8.81
C GLY A 204 -20.15 21.82 8.68
N ASN A 205 -19.45 22.83 9.22
CA ASN A 205 -20.02 24.16 9.45
C ASN A 205 -19.97 25.10 8.24
N GLU A 206 -19.13 24.82 7.25
CA GLU A 206 -18.97 25.66 6.08
C GLU A 206 -18.88 24.81 4.81
N ARG A 207 -19.61 25.20 3.77
CA ARG A 207 -19.62 24.53 2.46
C ARG A 207 -19.21 25.53 1.39
N ARG A 208 -18.36 25.10 0.47
CA ARG A 208 -17.91 25.90 -0.67
C ARG A 208 -17.88 25.04 -1.93
N ARG A 209 -17.90 25.73 -3.07
CA ARG A 209 -17.71 25.11 -4.38
C ARG A 209 -16.49 25.72 -5.03
N ILE A 210 -15.50 24.89 -5.32
CA ILE A 210 -14.21 25.32 -5.86
C ILE A 210 -14.14 24.92 -7.33
N ARG A 211 -13.83 25.88 -8.21
CA ARG A 211 -13.64 25.60 -9.64
C ARG A 211 -12.37 24.79 -9.86
N VAL A 212 -12.41 23.85 -10.82
CA VAL A 212 -11.25 23.00 -11.12
C VAL A 212 -10.97 22.95 -12.62
N ARG A 213 -9.69 23.11 -12.97
CA ARG A 213 -9.23 22.86 -14.34
C ARG A 213 -9.02 21.37 -14.56
N LYS A 214 -8.14 20.72 -13.81
CA LYS A 214 -7.96 19.27 -13.76
C LYS A 214 -8.10 18.78 -12.32
N LEU A 215 -8.76 17.65 -12.13
CA LEU A 215 -9.02 17.08 -10.81
C LEU A 215 -8.40 15.69 -10.70
N VAL A 216 -7.62 15.48 -9.64
CA VAL A 216 -7.01 14.18 -9.32
C VAL A 216 -7.50 13.71 -7.96
N LEU A 217 -8.10 12.52 -7.91
CA LEU A 217 -8.49 11.87 -6.67
C LEU A 217 -7.35 10.99 -6.16
N ALA A 218 -6.77 11.36 -5.01
CA ALA A 218 -5.65 10.68 -4.36
C ALA A 218 -5.94 10.42 -2.87
N ALA A 219 -7.21 10.20 -2.51
CA ALA A 219 -7.70 10.13 -1.14
C ALA A 219 -7.48 8.75 -0.47
N GLY A 220 -6.63 7.89 -1.04
CA GLY A 220 -6.49 6.49 -0.62
C GLY A 220 -7.55 5.58 -1.28
N GLY A 221 -7.49 4.28 -0.99
CA GLY A 221 -8.29 3.28 -1.70
C GLY A 221 -9.80 3.48 -1.50
N LEU A 222 -10.22 3.60 -0.24
CA LEU A 222 -11.65 3.66 0.10
C LEU A 222 -12.29 5.03 -0.09
N GLU A 223 -11.63 6.14 0.27
CA GLU A 223 -12.23 7.48 0.16
C GLU A 223 -12.31 7.96 -1.30
N THR A 224 -11.36 7.58 -2.15
CA THR A 224 -11.47 7.80 -3.61
C THR A 224 -12.72 7.10 -4.15
N THR A 225 -12.93 5.85 -3.73
CA THR A 225 -14.11 5.05 -4.10
C THR A 225 -15.39 5.69 -3.59
N ARG A 226 -15.40 6.13 -2.32
CA ARG A 226 -16.55 6.79 -1.67
C ARG A 226 -17.02 8.01 -2.45
N LEU A 227 -16.09 8.88 -2.85
CA LEU A 227 -16.42 10.10 -3.59
C LEU A 227 -16.98 9.80 -4.98
N LEU A 228 -16.43 8.80 -5.68
CA LEU A 228 -16.95 8.38 -6.99
C LEU A 228 -18.31 7.69 -6.90
N LEU A 229 -18.53 6.84 -5.89
CA LEU A 229 -19.85 6.24 -5.63
C LEU A 229 -20.88 7.31 -5.29
N ALA A 230 -20.49 8.33 -4.51
CA ALA A 230 -21.38 9.45 -4.17
C ALA A 230 -21.76 10.24 -5.43
N ALA A 231 -20.83 10.46 -6.36
CA ALA A 231 -21.12 11.05 -7.66
C ALA A 231 -22.04 10.15 -8.52
N GLN A 232 -21.80 8.83 -8.55
CA GLN A 232 -22.63 7.87 -9.29
C GLN A 232 -24.07 7.81 -8.77
N ARG A 233 -24.31 8.07 -7.48
CA ARG A 233 -25.67 8.11 -6.91
C ARG A 233 -26.57 9.13 -7.60
N TYR A 234 -26.02 10.27 -8.04
CA TYR A 234 -26.76 11.32 -8.74
C TYR A 234 -26.81 11.10 -10.27
N ALA A 235 -25.89 10.31 -10.82
CA ALA A 235 -25.77 9.99 -12.24
C ALA A 235 -25.44 8.49 -12.40
N PRO A 236 -26.44 7.59 -12.28
CA PRO A 236 -26.24 6.14 -12.14
C PRO A 236 -25.54 5.45 -13.31
N GLU A 237 -25.48 6.09 -14.47
CA GLU A 237 -24.83 5.64 -15.69
C GLU A 237 -23.31 5.90 -15.73
N ARG A 238 -22.79 6.77 -14.85
CA ARG A 238 -21.35 7.07 -14.77
C ARG A 238 -20.55 5.88 -14.23
N PHE A 239 -19.26 5.86 -14.55
CA PHE A 239 -18.26 4.90 -14.09
C PHE A 239 -18.61 3.45 -14.42
N GLY A 240 -19.06 3.23 -15.65
CA GLY A 240 -19.53 1.92 -16.14
C GLY A 240 -20.96 1.56 -15.71
N GLY A 241 -21.65 2.45 -15.01
CA GLY A 241 -23.02 2.27 -14.53
C GLY A 241 -23.13 1.37 -13.31
N ARG A 242 -24.36 1.03 -12.90
CA ARG A 242 -24.65 0.17 -11.73
C ARG A 242 -24.01 -1.22 -11.79
N ASN A 243 -23.80 -1.73 -13.00
CA ASN A 243 -23.17 -3.02 -13.24
C ASN A 243 -21.67 -2.89 -13.58
N GLY A 244 -21.13 -1.67 -13.57
CA GLY A 244 -19.73 -1.39 -13.81
C GLY A 244 -18.82 -1.83 -12.66
N SER A 245 -17.53 -1.57 -12.83
CA SER A 245 -16.48 -2.01 -11.91
C SER A 245 -16.32 -1.14 -10.65
N LEU A 246 -16.94 0.05 -10.59
CA LEU A 246 -16.78 0.97 -9.45
C LEU A 246 -17.22 0.30 -8.15
N GLY A 247 -16.32 0.29 -7.16
CA GLY A 247 -16.55 -0.34 -5.86
C GLY A 247 -16.40 -1.86 -5.86
N ARG A 248 -16.23 -2.53 -7.00
CA ARG A 248 -16.02 -3.99 -7.09
C ARG A 248 -14.55 -4.34 -7.08
N TYR A 249 -14.23 -5.64 -7.00
CA TYR A 249 -12.85 -6.14 -7.02
C TYR A 249 -12.02 -5.62 -5.86
N TYR A 250 -12.64 -5.44 -4.68
CA TYR A 250 -11.92 -4.99 -3.51
C TYR A 250 -10.95 -6.07 -3.05
N MET A 251 -9.67 -5.71 -2.97
CA MET A 251 -8.58 -6.62 -2.61
C MET A 251 -7.74 -6.05 -1.47
N GLY A 252 -7.17 -6.96 -0.69
CA GLY A 252 -6.04 -6.76 0.20
C GLY A 252 -4.94 -7.77 -0.13
N HIS A 253 -4.49 -8.52 0.88
CA HIS A 253 -3.60 -9.67 0.68
C HIS A 253 -4.07 -10.83 1.55
N VAL A 254 -3.70 -12.04 1.14
CA VAL A 254 -3.78 -13.22 2.01
C VAL A 254 -2.43 -13.35 2.71
N THR A 255 -2.43 -13.22 4.04
CA THR A 255 -1.20 -13.23 4.85
C THR A 255 -1.35 -14.14 6.04
N GLY A 256 -0.27 -14.80 6.44
CA GLY A 256 -0.33 -15.68 7.60
C GLY A 256 0.94 -16.50 7.79
N ILE A 257 0.83 -17.52 8.64
CA ILE A 257 1.88 -18.51 8.90
C ILE A 257 1.20 -19.88 8.98
N ILE A 258 1.55 -20.80 8.08
CA ILE A 258 1.08 -22.21 8.11
C ILE A 258 2.22 -23.22 8.24
N ALA A 259 3.46 -22.76 8.15
CA ALA A 259 4.65 -23.60 8.23
C ALA A 259 5.79 -22.89 8.97
N GLU A 260 6.76 -23.70 9.38
CA GLU A 260 8.04 -23.29 9.91
C GLU A 260 9.13 -23.71 8.94
N ILE A 261 10.15 -22.87 8.79
CA ILE A 261 11.33 -23.13 7.99
C ILE A 261 12.50 -23.43 8.92
N GLU A 262 13.27 -24.45 8.59
CA GLU A 262 14.54 -24.77 9.23
C GLU A 262 15.64 -24.69 8.18
N PHE A 263 16.61 -23.79 8.38
CA PHE A 263 17.73 -23.63 7.45
C PHE A 263 18.82 -24.65 7.76
N GLN A 264 19.29 -25.34 6.72
CA GLN A 264 20.48 -26.19 6.80
C GLN A 264 21.76 -25.41 6.49
N ASN A 265 21.62 -24.23 5.88
CA ASN A 265 22.69 -23.33 5.50
C ASN A 265 22.66 -22.07 6.40
N PRO A 266 23.52 -21.98 7.43
CA PRO A 266 23.56 -20.84 8.35
C PRO A 266 23.91 -19.51 7.66
N GLU A 267 24.69 -19.54 6.59
CA GLU A 267 25.05 -18.35 5.84
C GLU A 267 23.85 -17.76 5.09
N LEU A 268 22.97 -18.61 4.54
CA LEU A 268 21.71 -18.16 3.94
C LEU A 268 20.75 -17.57 4.99
N ASP A 269 20.67 -18.17 6.18
CA ASP A 269 19.89 -17.60 7.30
C ASP A 269 20.39 -16.18 7.64
N GLN A 270 21.72 -15.98 7.70
CA GLN A 270 22.30 -14.67 7.97
C GLN A 270 21.94 -13.61 6.92
N GLU A 271 21.85 -13.98 5.64
CA GLU A 271 21.48 -13.05 4.57
C GLU A 271 20.01 -12.56 4.65
N LEU A 272 19.14 -13.26 5.38
CA LEU A 272 17.73 -12.89 5.55
C LEU A 272 17.49 -11.87 6.68
N ASP A 273 18.54 -11.49 7.42
CA ASP A 273 18.49 -10.41 8.40
C ASP A 273 18.51 -9.02 7.70
N PHE A 274 18.27 -7.96 8.47
CA PHE A 274 18.40 -6.59 8.00
C PHE A 274 19.87 -6.22 7.76
N PHE A 275 20.16 -5.74 6.56
CA PHE A 275 21.46 -5.16 6.21
C PHE A 275 21.31 -3.78 5.61
N ILE A 276 22.39 -3.01 5.56
CA ILE A 276 22.41 -1.68 4.93
C ILE A 276 22.96 -1.81 3.51
N HIS A 277 22.24 -1.26 2.55
CA HIS A 277 22.68 -1.15 1.16
C HIS A 277 22.26 0.24 0.64
N ASP A 278 23.21 0.98 0.05
CA ASP A 278 23.04 2.38 -0.39
C ASP A 278 22.43 3.32 0.66
N GLY A 279 22.89 3.19 1.91
CA GLY A 279 22.47 4.08 3.01
C GLY A 279 21.03 3.88 3.51
N VAL A 280 20.36 2.80 3.09
CA VAL A 280 19.04 2.39 3.61
C VAL A 280 19.06 0.94 4.06
N TYR A 281 18.15 0.57 4.95
CA TYR A 281 17.96 -0.83 5.30
C TYR A 281 17.28 -1.59 4.17
N ALA A 282 17.78 -2.79 3.92
CA ALA A 282 17.22 -3.78 3.02
C ALA A 282 17.08 -5.13 3.74
N ARG A 283 16.21 -5.98 3.20
CA ARG A 283 16.02 -7.35 3.67
C ARG A 283 15.64 -8.24 2.48
N ARG A 284 16.12 -9.48 2.48
CA ARG A 284 15.77 -10.49 1.47
C ARG A 284 14.47 -11.20 1.79
N ARG A 285 13.86 -11.77 0.77
CA ARG A 285 12.67 -12.63 0.84
C ARG A 285 12.70 -13.64 -0.29
N PHE A 286 12.00 -14.74 -0.10
CA PHE A 286 11.79 -15.76 -1.10
C PHE A 286 10.60 -15.42 -1.98
N VAL A 287 10.78 -15.53 -3.28
CA VAL A 287 9.69 -15.40 -4.27
C VAL A 287 9.80 -16.52 -5.31
N PRO A 288 8.68 -17.08 -5.78
CA PRO A 288 8.70 -17.99 -6.93
C PRO A 288 9.04 -17.21 -8.20
N SER A 289 9.75 -17.83 -9.13
CA SER A 289 10.08 -17.19 -10.40
C SER A 289 8.84 -16.97 -11.27
N PHE A 290 8.97 -16.04 -12.22
CA PHE A 290 7.94 -15.77 -13.22
C PHE A 290 7.50 -17.05 -13.95
N ALA A 291 8.47 -17.91 -14.32
CA ALA A 291 8.20 -19.16 -15.01
C ALA A 291 7.44 -20.16 -14.14
N THR A 292 7.83 -20.32 -12.87
CA THR A 292 7.13 -21.20 -11.91
C THR A 292 5.69 -20.75 -11.71
N GLN A 293 5.46 -19.45 -11.52
CA GLN A 293 4.10 -18.92 -11.30
C GLN A 293 3.18 -19.20 -12.48
N LEU A 294 3.66 -19.05 -13.71
CA LEU A 294 2.88 -19.37 -14.91
C LEU A 294 2.69 -20.87 -15.11
N ARG A 295 3.73 -21.68 -14.92
CA ARG A 295 3.66 -23.14 -15.11
C ARG A 295 2.72 -23.80 -14.11
N GLU A 296 2.83 -23.42 -12.84
CA GLU A 296 2.09 -24.02 -11.73
C GLU A 296 0.74 -23.35 -11.45
N GLN A 297 0.44 -22.28 -12.20
CA GLN A 297 -0.79 -21.50 -12.06
C GLN A 297 -1.04 -21.02 -10.62
N ILE A 298 -0.01 -20.45 -10.00
CA ILE A 298 -0.11 -19.85 -8.65
C ILE A 298 -0.15 -18.34 -8.71
N LEU A 299 -0.88 -17.73 -7.77
CA LEU A 299 -0.88 -16.30 -7.51
C LEU A 299 0.51 -15.84 -7.00
N ASN A 300 0.77 -14.54 -7.15
CA ASN A 300 2.05 -13.97 -6.73
C ASN A 300 2.18 -14.01 -5.20
N VAL A 301 3.34 -14.42 -4.68
CA VAL A 301 3.57 -14.62 -3.24
C VAL A 301 5.02 -14.35 -2.88
N ALA A 302 5.24 -13.76 -1.71
CA ALA A 302 6.55 -13.69 -1.08
C ALA A 302 6.53 -14.33 0.31
N MET A 303 7.65 -14.94 0.69
CA MET A 303 7.82 -15.66 1.94
C MET A 303 9.12 -15.24 2.63
N TRP A 304 9.10 -15.09 3.96
CA TRP A 304 10.30 -14.76 4.74
C TRP A 304 10.19 -15.29 6.18
N PRO A 305 11.32 -15.59 6.83
CA PRO A 305 11.32 -16.02 8.23
C PRO A 305 10.85 -14.86 9.13
N ILE A 306 10.09 -15.21 10.18
CA ILE A 306 9.65 -14.27 11.21
C ILE A 306 10.00 -14.82 12.60
N ILE A 307 10.25 -13.89 13.52
CA ILE A 307 10.45 -14.24 14.93
C ILE A 307 9.20 -14.92 15.51
N PRO A 308 9.35 -15.79 16.51
CA PRO A 308 8.22 -16.35 17.26
C PRO A 308 7.24 -15.28 17.73
N LYS A 309 5.97 -15.66 17.92
CA LYS A 309 4.95 -14.74 18.46
C LYS A 309 5.45 -14.22 19.80
N VAL A 310 5.61 -12.90 19.90
CA VAL A 310 6.14 -12.23 21.10
C VAL A 310 5.32 -12.56 22.35
N ALA A 311 3.99 -12.74 22.21
CA ALA A 311 3.10 -13.12 23.30
C ALA A 311 3.15 -14.61 23.68
N ASP A 312 3.87 -15.48 22.98
CA ASP A 312 3.98 -16.90 23.33
C ASP A 312 5.25 -17.15 24.16
N PRO A 313 5.17 -17.31 25.50
CA PRO A 313 6.36 -17.52 26.32
C PRO A 313 7.09 -18.84 26.04
N GLY A 314 6.50 -19.76 25.25
CA GLY A 314 7.14 -21.00 24.82
C GLY A 314 8.43 -20.80 24.03
N HIS A 315 8.66 -19.59 23.48
CA HIS A 315 9.90 -19.27 22.75
C HIS A 315 11.16 -19.26 23.63
N GLY A 316 11.05 -19.18 24.96
CA GLY A 316 12.19 -19.21 25.91
C GLY A 316 13.16 -18.02 25.87
N ASN A 317 13.16 -17.20 24.81
CA ASN A 317 14.05 -16.05 24.59
C ASN A 317 13.75 -14.85 25.51
N GLY A 318 14.76 -14.31 26.19
CA GLY A 318 14.60 -13.19 27.12
C GLY A 318 14.30 -11.86 26.45
N VAL A 319 14.83 -11.60 25.25
CA VAL A 319 14.57 -10.36 24.49
C VAL A 319 13.12 -10.29 24.02
N LEU A 320 12.57 -11.39 23.50
CA LEU A 320 11.16 -11.47 23.11
C LEU A 320 10.25 -11.30 24.32
N SER A 321 10.56 -11.97 25.44
CA SER A 321 9.80 -11.81 26.68
C SER A 321 9.85 -10.40 27.25
N LEU A 322 11.02 -9.75 27.23
CA LEU A 322 11.14 -8.36 27.64
C LEU A 322 10.34 -7.43 26.71
N SER A 323 10.35 -7.72 25.41
CA SER A 323 9.54 -7.00 24.42
C SER A 323 8.05 -7.15 24.70
N TYR A 324 7.56 -8.36 25.03
CA TYR A 324 6.17 -8.59 25.46
C TYR A 324 5.82 -7.79 26.71
N LEU A 325 6.67 -7.84 27.76
CA LEU A 325 6.45 -7.11 29.00
C LEU A 325 6.41 -5.59 28.77
N ALA A 326 7.28 -5.06 27.89
CA ALA A 326 7.28 -3.65 27.51
C ALA A 326 6.04 -3.24 26.68
N LEU A 327 5.62 -4.09 25.73
CA LEU A 327 4.46 -3.83 24.87
C LEU A 327 3.12 -3.98 25.60
N SER A 328 3.03 -4.91 26.55
CA SER A 328 1.83 -5.14 27.38
C SER A 328 1.65 -4.06 28.45
N HIS A 329 2.65 -3.23 28.71
CA HIS A 329 2.55 -2.09 29.61
C HIS A 329 1.88 -0.89 28.91
N GLU A 330 0.71 -0.46 29.42
CA GLU A 330 -0.17 0.54 28.78
C GLU A 330 0.54 1.81 28.29
N LYS A 331 1.34 2.45 29.15
CA LYS A 331 2.05 3.71 28.84
C LYS A 331 3.27 3.53 27.91
N LEU A 332 3.98 2.41 28.03
CA LEU A 332 5.25 2.16 27.33
C LEU A 332 5.01 1.59 25.93
N GLY A 333 4.18 0.55 25.82
CA GLY A 333 3.74 0.03 24.53
C GLY A 333 3.14 1.13 23.65
N GLY A 334 2.43 2.09 24.29
CA GLY A 334 1.88 3.34 23.75
C GLY A 334 2.78 4.03 22.73
N ARG A 335 4.04 4.16 23.12
CA ARG A 335 5.03 5.05 22.52
C ARG A 335 6.02 4.32 21.62
N LEU A 336 6.16 3.00 21.78
CA LEU A 336 7.17 2.22 21.08
C LEU A 336 6.74 1.79 19.67
N VAL A 337 5.47 1.43 19.48
CA VAL A 337 4.99 0.86 18.21
C VAL A 337 3.54 1.26 17.93
N ALA A 338 3.17 1.36 16.64
CA ALA A 338 1.80 1.62 16.21
C ALA A 338 0.79 0.62 16.80
N GLU A 339 -0.43 1.07 17.10
CA GLU A 339 -1.45 0.30 17.82
C GLU A 339 -1.79 -1.04 17.15
N LEU A 340 -1.88 -1.07 15.81
CA LEU A 340 -2.11 -2.31 15.05
C LEU A 340 -1.01 -3.35 15.27
N ILE A 341 0.25 -2.90 15.36
CA ILE A 341 1.39 -3.79 15.61
C ILE A 341 1.34 -4.28 17.06
N ARG A 342 0.95 -3.43 18.03
CA ARG A 342 0.75 -3.87 19.41
C ARG A 342 -0.35 -4.92 19.51
N LYS A 343 -1.53 -4.69 18.92
CA LYS A 343 -2.64 -5.67 18.90
C LYS A 343 -2.23 -6.99 18.24
N ARG A 344 -1.41 -6.95 17.18
CA ARG A 344 -0.87 -8.16 16.52
C ARG A 344 0.16 -8.94 17.36
N HIS A 345 0.97 -8.27 18.18
CA HIS A 345 2.10 -8.91 18.87
C HIS A 345 1.87 -9.19 20.35
N ALA A 346 1.03 -8.41 21.02
CA ALA A 346 0.83 -8.44 22.47
C ALA A 346 -0.55 -9.01 22.83
N GLY A 347 -0.93 -10.16 22.25
CA GLY A 347 -2.17 -10.86 22.60
C GLY A 347 -2.46 -10.76 24.11
N LEU A 348 -3.68 -10.37 24.47
CA LEU A 348 -4.01 -9.81 25.78
C LEU A 348 -3.96 -10.81 26.95
N GLU A 349 -3.69 -12.09 26.70
CA GLU A 349 -3.84 -13.20 27.66
C GLU A 349 -2.57 -14.07 27.80
N ALA A 350 -1.38 -13.49 27.77
CA ALA A 350 -0.14 -14.26 27.97
C ALA A 350 0.44 -14.14 29.39
N ASP A 351 0.91 -15.27 29.93
CA ASP A 351 1.44 -15.42 31.29
C ASP A 351 2.72 -14.58 31.48
N ARG A 352 2.56 -13.44 32.17
CA ARG A 352 3.65 -12.52 32.49
C ARG A 352 4.75 -13.17 33.36
N GLY A 353 4.41 -14.15 34.18
CA GLY A 353 5.36 -14.88 35.02
C GLY A 353 6.32 -15.74 34.21
N LEU A 354 5.82 -16.44 33.19
CA LEU A 354 6.67 -17.20 32.26
C LEU A 354 7.58 -16.28 31.44
N HIS A 355 7.07 -15.12 31.00
CA HIS A 355 7.91 -14.14 30.34
C HIS A 355 9.01 -13.59 31.26
N LEU A 356 8.69 -13.27 32.52
CA LEU A 356 9.68 -12.83 33.50
C LEU A 356 10.74 -13.91 33.76
N ARG A 357 10.33 -15.18 33.87
CA ARG A 357 11.23 -16.32 34.01
C ARG A 357 12.19 -16.43 32.82
N ASN A 358 11.72 -16.25 31.60
CA ASN A 358 12.57 -16.25 30.41
C ASN A 358 13.58 -15.09 30.43
N VAL A 359 13.17 -13.88 30.82
CA VAL A 359 14.08 -12.73 30.98
C VAL A 359 15.18 -13.03 32.00
N LEU A 360 14.82 -13.60 33.15
CA LEU A 360 15.79 -13.93 34.21
C LEU A 360 16.75 -15.06 33.78
N ARG A 361 16.26 -16.07 33.05
CA ARG A 361 17.08 -17.18 32.54
C ARG A 361 18.03 -16.75 31.43
N ASP A 362 17.60 -15.84 30.57
CA ASP A 362 18.36 -15.33 29.42
C ASP A 362 18.93 -13.92 29.69
N LEU A 363 19.18 -13.60 30.96
CA LEU A 363 19.59 -12.26 31.39
C LEU A 363 20.90 -11.79 30.73
N PRO A 364 21.98 -12.61 30.65
CA PRO A 364 23.23 -12.16 30.03
C PRO A 364 23.07 -11.76 28.57
N HIS A 365 22.38 -12.58 27.77
CA HIS A 365 22.12 -12.30 26.36
C HIS A 365 21.17 -11.11 26.19
N THR A 366 20.11 -11.03 26.98
CA THR A 366 19.16 -9.90 26.96
C THR A 366 19.86 -8.58 27.29
N ALA A 367 20.70 -8.56 28.34
CA ALA A 367 21.46 -7.38 28.76
C ALA A 367 22.50 -6.95 27.72
N ALA A 368 23.10 -7.88 26.97
CA ALA A 368 24.01 -7.56 25.88
C ALA A 368 23.28 -7.06 24.61
N PHE A 369 22.14 -7.66 24.27
CA PHE A 369 21.41 -7.34 23.04
C PHE A 369 20.72 -5.97 23.10
N VAL A 370 19.97 -5.69 24.18
CA VAL A 370 19.06 -4.54 24.28
C VAL A 370 19.76 -3.18 24.03
N PRO A 371 20.92 -2.87 24.64
CA PRO A 371 21.59 -1.60 24.40
C PRO A 371 21.97 -1.40 22.91
N SER A 372 22.50 -2.45 22.28
CA SER A 372 22.89 -2.41 20.87
C SER A 372 21.68 -2.23 19.94
N PHE A 373 20.57 -2.91 20.25
CA PHE A 373 19.31 -2.79 19.51
C PHE A 373 18.73 -1.38 19.65
N LEU A 374 18.63 -0.84 20.88
CA LEU A 374 18.12 0.50 21.12
C LEU A 374 18.97 1.57 20.42
N TRP A 375 20.30 1.43 20.45
CA TRP A 375 21.21 2.29 19.71
C TRP A 375 20.93 2.24 18.21
N ARG A 376 20.89 1.04 17.61
CA ARG A 376 20.59 0.86 16.18
C ARG A 376 19.18 1.34 15.80
N ARG A 377 18.22 1.22 16.72
CA ARG A 377 16.80 1.53 16.46
C ARG A 377 16.48 3.02 16.55
N TYR A 378 17.08 3.71 17.51
CA TYR A 378 16.71 5.08 17.90
C TYR A 378 17.82 6.12 17.75
N VAL A 379 19.10 5.71 17.72
CA VAL A 379 20.24 6.64 17.66
C VAL A 379 20.93 6.62 16.28
N SER A 380 21.21 5.45 15.72
CA SER A 380 21.87 5.37 14.41
C SER A 380 20.99 5.86 13.26
N LYS A 381 21.65 6.27 12.17
CA LYS A 381 21.01 6.74 10.93
C LYS A 381 21.55 5.89 9.75
N PRO A 382 20.70 5.16 9.01
CA PRO A 382 19.28 4.95 9.26
C PRO A 382 19.02 4.18 10.56
N GLY A 383 17.81 4.32 11.11
CA GLY A 383 17.38 3.54 12.28
C GLY A 383 16.85 2.18 11.85
N LEU A 384 17.17 1.14 12.61
CA LEU A 384 16.75 -0.24 12.33
C LEU A 384 15.22 -0.34 12.18
N PRO A 385 14.66 -0.96 11.13
CA PRO A 385 13.22 -0.88 10.89
C PRO A 385 12.37 -1.68 11.87
N GLY A 386 12.88 -2.81 12.34
CA GLY A 386 12.15 -3.74 13.21
C GLY A 386 13.08 -4.64 13.99
N LEU A 387 12.48 -5.44 14.89
CA LEU A 387 13.18 -6.48 15.62
C LEU A 387 13.18 -7.76 14.78
N PHE A 388 14.37 -8.28 14.50
CA PHE A 388 14.57 -9.65 14.03
C PHE A 388 15.61 -10.29 14.94
N LEU A 389 15.35 -11.52 15.36
CA LEU A 389 16.23 -12.31 16.22
C LEU A 389 16.50 -13.61 15.52
N ARG A 390 17.78 -13.94 15.36
CA ARG A 390 18.18 -15.23 14.83
C ARG A 390 17.91 -16.31 15.88
N SER A 391 17.39 -17.44 15.41
CA SER A 391 17.16 -18.60 16.25
C SER A 391 18.42 -19.46 16.29
N PRO A 392 18.90 -19.91 17.47
CA PRO A 392 20.08 -20.77 17.56
C PRO A 392 19.96 -22.11 16.80
N ASP A 393 18.74 -22.59 16.59
CA ASP A 393 18.42 -23.79 15.82
C ASP A 393 18.05 -23.50 14.36
N HIS A 394 18.22 -22.24 13.91
CA HIS A 394 17.86 -21.77 12.57
C HIS A 394 16.42 -22.09 12.14
N ARG A 395 15.51 -22.23 13.12
CA ARG A 395 14.10 -22.50 12.89
C ARG A 395 13.24 -21.25 13.12
N TYR A 396 12.35 -20.97 12.17
CA TYR A 396 11.50 -19.78 12.18
C TYR A 396 10.09 -20.09 11.69
N GLY A 397 9.10 -19.31 12.13
CA GLY A 397 7.83 -19.26 11.41
C GLY A 397 8.07 -18.71 10.00
N LEU A 398 7.44 -19.30 8.99
CA LEU A 398 7.49 -18.79 7.62
C LEU A 398 6.27 -17.90 7.36
N PHE A 399 6.48 -16.59 7.38
CA PHE A 399 5.42 -15.64 7.03
C PHE A 399 5.29 -15.56 5.52
N TYR A 400 4.06 -15.61 5.02
CA TYR A 400 3.75 -15.36 3.62
C TYR A 400 2.88 -14.10 3.46
N GLN A 401 3.08 -13.41 2.35
CA GLN A 401 2.15 -12.40 1.85
C GLN A 401 1.86 -12.71 0.38
N SER A 402 0.60 -13.05 0.10
CA SER A 402 0.13 -13.46 -1.21
C SER A 402 -0.81 -12.42 -1.80
N GLU A 403 -0.78 -12.33 -3.12
CA GLU A 403 -1.83 -11.72 -3.93
C GLU A 403 -3.18 -12.37 -3.59
N GLN A 404 -4.23 -11.55 -3.65
CA GLN A 404 -5.62 -11.96 -3.60
C GLN A 404 -6.16 -11.82 -5.02
N SER A 405 -6.82 -12.85 -5.53
CA SER A 405 -7.44 -12.80 -6.85
C SER A 405 -8.57 -11.75 -6.89
N PRO A 406 -8.70 -10.97 -7.98
CA PRO A 406 -9.80 -10.03 -8.13
C PRO A 406 -11.16 -10.74 -8.13
N ASN A 407 -12.06 -10.30 -7.25
CA ASN A 407 -13.41 -10.85 -7.13
C ASN A 407 -14.47 -9.74 -7.29
N PRO A 408 -15.36 -9.78 -8.31
CA PRO A 408 -16.39 -8.76 -8.51
C PRO A 408 -17.42 -8.66 -7.38
N ASP A 409 -17.56 -9.71 -6.55
CA ASP A 409 -18.45 -9.74 -5.39
C ASP A 409 -17.80 -9.21 -4.11
N SER A 410 -16.45 -9.15 -4.08
CA SER A 410 -15.72 -8.41 -3.05
C SER A 410 -15.86 -6.92 -3.35
N ARG A 411 -16.61 -6.18 -2.54
CA ARG A 411 -17.13 -4.86 -2.92
C ARG A 411 -17.23 -3.86 -1.79
N VAL A 412 -17.24 -2.60 -2.20
CA VAL A 412 -17.49 -1.41 -1.38
C VAL A 412 -18.69 -0.70 -1.97
N THR A 413 -19.70 -0.46 -1.14
CA THR A 413 -20.93 0.25 -1.52
C THR A 413 -21.24 1.38 -0.54
N LEU A 414 -22.29 2.16 -0.81
CA LEU A 414 -22.75 3.21 0.09
C LEU A 414 -23.92 2.70 0.93
N THR A 415 -23.93 3.09 2.20
CA THR A 415 -25.09 2.95 3.09
C THR A 415 -26.07 4.12 2.89
N SER A 416 -27.25 4.04 3.53
CA SER A 416 -28.18 5.17 3.61
C SER A 416 -27.75 6.23 4.64
N ALA A 417 -26.96 5.84 5.64
CA ALA A 417 -26.46 6.74 6.68
C ALA A 417 -25.37 7.67 6.12
N VAL A 418 -25.41 8.94 6.52
CA VAL A 418 -24.42 9.94 6.14
C VAL A 418 -23.54 10.33 7.34
N ASP A 419 -22.32 10.77 7.06
CA ASP A 419 -21.48 11.44 8.04
C ASP A 419 -21.89 12.92 8.20
N ARG A 420 -21.23 13.63 9.12
CA ARG A 420 -21.52 15.05 9.40
C ARG A 420 -21.27 16.01 8.23
N THR A 421 -20.54 15.57 7.20
CA THR A 421 -20.34 16.36 5.97
C THR A 421 -21.43 16.10 4.93
N GLY A 422 -22.31 15.12 5.19
CA GLY A 422 -23.39 14.70 4.29
C GLY A 422 -22.99 13.62 3.30
N LEU A 423 -21.76 13.08 3.39
CA LEU A 423 -21.34 11.95 2.56
C LEU A 423 -21.88 10.64 3.13
N PRO A 424 -22.44 9.75 2.29
CA PRO A 424 -22.83 8.42 2.73
C PRO A 424 -21.63 7.62 3.28
N LYS A 425 -21.86 6.85 4.35
CA LYS A 425 -20.85 5.93 4.89
C LYS A 425 -20.67 4.72 3.99
N LEU A 426 -19.48 4.12 4.03
CA LEU A 426 -19.18 2.91 3.27
C LEU A 426 -19.77 1.67 3.94
N MET A 427 -20.24 0.73 3.12
CA MET A 427 -20.37 -0.69 3.46
C MET A 427 -19.23 -1.44 2.78
N ILE A 428 -18.39 -2.13 3.55
CA ILE A 428 -17.19 -2.80 3.07
C ILE A 428 -17.37 -4.31 3.22
N ASP A 429 -17.47 -5.02 2.10
CA ASP A 429 -17.64 -6.47 2.00
C ASP A 429 -16.40 -7.05 1.31
N LEU A 430 -15.33 -7.27 2.09
CA LEU A 430 -14.10 -7.91 1.60
C LEU A 430 -14.28 -9.43 1.60
N ARG A 431 -14.12 -10.06 0.43
CA ARG A 431 -14.27 -11.50 0.28
C ARG A 431 -13.00 -12.13 -0.27
N ILE A 432 -12.43 -13.05 0.50
CA ILE A 432 -11.30 -13.89 0.09
C ILE A 432 -11.85 -15.27 -0.23
N ARG A 433 -11.38 -15.86 -1.33
CA ARG A 433 -11.90 -17.13 -1.83
C ARG A 433 -10.99 -18.29 -1.47
N GLU A 434 -11.54 -19.49 -1.57
CA GLU A 434 -10.78 -20.72 -1.32
C GLU A 434 -9.62 -20.86 -2.31
N GLU A 435 -9.78 -20.43 -3.57
CA GLU A 435 -8.72 -20.50 -4.58
C GLU A 435 -7.48 -19.67 -4.19
N ASP A 436 -7.68 -18.56 -3.47
CA ASP A 436 -6.57 -17.77 -2.94
C ASP A 436 -5.76 -18.59 -1.93
N ALA A 437 -6.45 -19.32 -1.05
CA ALA A 437 -5.84 -20.19 -0.05
C ALA A 437 -5.17 -21.43 -0.68
N GLN A 438 -5.80 -22.05 -1.68
CA GLN A 438 -5.23 -23.16 -2.44
C GLN A 438 -3.91 -22.74 -3.11
N SER A 439 -3.85 -21.55 -3.70
CA SER A 439 -2.63 -21.00 -4.29
C SER A 439 -1.51 -20.84 -3.26
N VAL A 440 -1.82 -20.34 -2.05
CA VAL A 440 -0.84 -20.24 -0.96
C VAL A 440 -0.30 -21.60 -0.55
N VAL A 441 -1.17 -22.60 -0.36
CA VAL A 441 -0.76 -23.96 0.00
C VAL A 441 0.11 -24.56 -1.10
N ARG A 442 -0.27 -24.41 -2.37
CA ARG A 442 0.51 -24.89 -3.52
C ARG A 442 1.90 -24.24 -3.57
N ALA A 443 2.00 -22.93 -3.33
CA ALA A 443 3.28 -22.25 -3.28
C ALA A 443 4.19 -22.76 -2.16
N HIS A 444 3.63 -23.12 -0.98
CA HIS A 444 4.41 -23.72 0.11
C HIS A 444 4.88 -25.14 -0.24
N GLU A 445 4.06 -25.93 -0.94
CA GLU A 445 4.46 -27.26 -1.42
C GLU A 445 5.64 -27.15 -2.40
N LEU A 446 5.57 -26.24 -3.36
CA LEU A 446 6.64 -25.97 -4.32
C LEU A 446 7.90 -25.43 -3.61
N PHE A 447 7.75 -24.53 -2.65
CA PHE A 447 8.87 -23.98 -1.89
C PHE A 447 9.56 -25.05 -1.04
N SER A 448 8.79 -25.96 -0.43
CA SER A 448 9.34 -27.11 0.31
C SER A 448 10.17 -28.02 -0.59
N GLN A 449 9.67 -28.32 -1.79
CA GLN A 449 10.40 -29.14 -2.77
C GLN A 449 11.68 -28.45 -3.22
N TRP A 450 11.63 -27.14 -3.48
CA TRP A 450 12.79 -26.34 -3.86
C TRP A 450 13.85 -26.32 -2.74
N LEU A 451 13.45 -26.07 -1.50
CA LEU A 451 14.35 -26.09 -0.34
C LEU A 451 15.06 -27.44 -0.18
N HIS A 452 14.31 -28.54 -0.36
CA HIS A 452 14.86 -29.89 -0.27
C HIS A 452 15.86 -30.19 -1.41
N ARG A 453 15.50 -29.88 -2.67
CA ARG A 453 16.38 -30.11 -3.83
C ARG A 453 17.64 -29.25 -3.79
N SER A 454 17.53 -28.01 -3.30
CA SER A 454 18.65 -27.08 -3.19
C SER A 454 19.53 -27.30 -1.95
N GLY A 455 19.11 -28.16 -1.01
CA GLY A 455 19.82 -28.41 0.25
C GLY A 455 19.84 -27.18 1.18
N GLN A 456 18.89 -26.26 1.02
CA GLN A 456 18.86 -24.99 1.77
C GLN A 456 18.12 -25.11 3.09
N GLY A 457 17.19 -26.07 3.20
CA GLY A 457 16.38 -26.24 4.39
C GLY A 457 15.21 -27.20 4.20
N THR A 458 14.31 -27.19 5.18
CA THR A 458 13.07 -27.98 5.19
C THR A 458 11.90 -27.16 5.71
N LEU A 459 10.68 -27.50 5.30
CA LEU A 459 9.45 -26.94 5.87
C LEU A 459 8.69 -27.96 6.72
N SER A 460 8.27 -27.51 7.91
CA SER A 460 7.40 -28.25 8.81
C SER A 460 6.05 -27.52 8.92
N TYR A 461 4.96 -28.15 8.52
CA TYR A 461 3.63 -27.54 8.57
C TYR A 461 3.06 -27.60 10.00
N ARG A 462 2.36 -26.54 10.42
CA ARG A 462 1.74 -26.44 11.75
C ARG A 462 0.45 -27.25 11.89
N MET A 463 -0.06 -27.75 10.77
CA MET A 463 -1.29 -28.53 10.65
C MET A 463 -1.15 -29.59 9.56
N PRO A 464 -1.89 -30.71 9.64
CA PRO A 464 -1.89 -31.74 8.61
C PRO A 464 -2.49 -31.22 7.30
N ARG A 465 -2.22 -31.92 6.19
CA ARG A 465 -2.59 -31.47 4.84
C ARG A 465 -4.06 -31.09 4.65
N PRO A 466 -5.05 -31.85 5.18
CA PRO A 466 -6.47 -31.52 5.01
C PRO A 466 -6.86 -30.14 5.57
N ASP A 467 -6.18 -29.69 6.63
CA ASP A 467 -6.59 -28.50 7.38
C ASP A 467 -5.91 -27.21 6.91
N ARG A 468 -5.00 -27.30 5.91
CA ARG A 468 -4.15 -26.16 5.52
C ARG A 468 -4.91 -25.03 4.85
N ILE A 469 -5.90 -25.36 4.02
CA ILE A 469 -6.73 -24.36 3.33
C ILE A 469 -7.52 -23.55 4.36
N ASP A 470 -8.21 -24.24 5.26
CA ASP A 470 -8.97 -23.62 6.35
C ASP A 470 -8.07 -22.78 7.26
N ALA A 471 -6.85 -23.25 7.55
CA ALA A 471 -5.87 -22.50 8.32
C ALA A 471 -5.43 -21.19 7.62
N VAL A 472 -5.34 -21.17 6.28
CA VAL A 472 -5.07 -19.94 5.53
C VAL A 472 -6.27 -19.01 5.58
N LEU A 473 -7.48 -19.52 5.34
CA LEU A 473 -8.72 -18.73 5.34
C LEU A 473 -8.99 -18.09 6.72
N ALA A 474 -8.78 -18.83 7.81
CA ALA A 474 -8.93 -18.32 9.17
C ALA A 474 -7.98 -17.15 9.51
N GLN A 475 -6.88 -17.01 8.76
CA GLN A 475 -5.91 -15.91 8.91
C GLN A 475 -6.12 -14.79 7.91
N ALA A 476 -6.99 -14.98 6.91
CA ALA A 476 -7.20 -14.09 5.78
C ALA A 476 -8.07 -12.87 6.14
N ARG A 477 -7.62 -12.10 7.14
CA ARG A 477 -8.19 -10.78 7.49
C ARG A 477 -7.27 -9.69 6.98
N HIS A 478 -7.79 -8.77 6.17
CA HIS A 478 -6.99 -7.67 5.63
C HIS A 478 -7.77 -6.37 5.47
N GLY A 479 -7.06 -5.25 5.35
CA GLY A 479 -7.67 -3.93 5.13
C GLY A 479 -6.67 -2.77 5.11
N SER A 480 -5.42 -3.03 5.51
CA SER A 480 -4.35 -2.03 5.48
C SER A 480 -3.87 -1.68 4.06
N HIS A 481 -4.11 -2.55 3.09
CA HIS A 481 -3.90 -2.26 1.67
C HIS A 481 -5.24 -2.40 0.98
N GLN A 482 -5.71 -1.30 0.40
CA GLN A 482 -7.08 -1.13 -0.11
C GLN A 482 -7.03 -1.01 -1.63
N ILE A 483 -7.24 -2.11 -2.35
CA ILE A 483 -6.83 -2.25 -3.76
C ILE A 483 -8.06 -2.56 -4.64
N GLY A 484 -8.09 -2.05 -5.88
CA GLY A 484 -8.97 -2.54 -6.96
C GLY A 484 -10.33 -1.85 -7.15
N THR A 485 -10.83 -1.10 -6.18
CA THR A 485 -12.19 -0.53 -6.21
C THR A 485 -12.44 0.56 -7.24
N VAL A 486 -11.39 1.09 -7.86
CA VAL A 486 -11.43 2.09 -8.96
C VAL A 486 -10.49 1.62 -10.07
N ARG A 487 -10.50 0.31 -10.35
CA ARG A 487 -9.50 -0.35 -11.22
C ARG A 487 -9.26 0.38 -12.54
N LEU A 488 -7.99 0.46 -12.91
CA LEU A 488 -7.53 0.88 -14.23
C LEU A 488 -7.70 -0.28 -15.23
N GLY A 489 -7.92 0.04 -16.50
CA GLY A 489 -8.11 -0.98 -17.54
C GLY A 489 -8.25 -0.41 -18.94
N LYS A 490 -8.73 -1.24 -19.87
CA LYS A 490 -8.79 -0.92 -21.31
C LYS A 490 -10.14 -0.37 -21.77
N SER A 491 -11.23 -0.60 -21.02
CA SER A 491 -12.56 -0.15 -21.41
C SER A 491 -13.38 0.37 -20.22
N ARG A 492 -14.34 1.23 -20.54
CA ARG A 492 -15.33 1.79 -19.61
C ARG A 492 -16.22 0.74 -18.94
N THR A 493 -16.37 -0.45 -19.53
CA THR A 493 -17.25 -1.50 -18.98
C THR A 493 -16.54 -2.34 -17.92
N THR A 494 -15.23 -2.50 -18.02
CA THR A 494 -14.44 -3.36 -17.11
C THR A 494 -13.57 -2.56 -16.13
N ALA A 495 -13.49 -1.23 -16.29
CA ALA A 495 -12.64 -0.36 -15.49
C ALA A 495 -13.24 1.05 -15.32
N VAL A 496 -12.76 1.75 -14.29
CA VAL A 496 -13.19 3.13 -14.00
C VAL A 496 -12.28 4.15 -14.66
N VAL A 497 -10.97 3.86 -14.69
CA VAL A 497 -9.96 4.72 -15.32
C VAL A 497 -9.20 3.99 -16.41
N ASP A 498 -8.71 4.76 -17.38
CA ASP A 498 -7.92 4.25 -18.50
C ASP A 498 -6.43 4.04 -18.11
N LYS A 499 -5.62 3.68 -19.11
CA LYS A 499 -4.17 3.49 -18.94
C LYS A 499 -3.45 4.73 -18.43
N ASP A 500 -3.99 5.93 -18.60
CA ASP A 500 -3.40 7.21 -18.19
C ASP A 500 -4.00 7.71 -16.87
N LEU A 501 -4.74 6.82 -16.18
CA LEU A 501 -5.45 7.09 -14.92
C LEU A 501 -6.59 8.11 -15.05
N ARG A 502 -7.05 8.37 -16.26
CA ARG A 502 -8.19 9.26 -16.54
C ARG A 502 -9.49 8.48 -16.44
N ALA A 503 -10.49 9.05 -15.77
CA ALA A 503 -11.82 8.46 -15.73
C ALA A 503 -12.44 8.42 -17.13
N PHE A 504 -12.97 7.27 -17.56
CA PHE A 504 -13.59 7.14 -18.89
C PHE A 504 -14.75 8.11 -19.11
N ASP A 505 -15.46 8.48 -18.05
CA ASP A 505 -16.63 9.36 -18.09
C ASP A 505 -16.32 10.86 -17.97
N SER A 506 -15.03 11.24 -17.89
CA SER A 506 -14.68 12.64 -17.74
C SER A 506 -13.27 12.97 -18.26
N PRO A 507 -13.13 13.95 -19.16
CA PRO A 507 -11.84 14.25 -19.80
C PRO A 507 -10.80 14.86 -18.85
N ASN A 508 -11.22 15.39 -17.70
CA ASN A 508 -10.35 16.12 -16.77
C ASN A 508 -10.38 15.59 -15.32
N LEU A 509 -10.95 14.39 -15.11
CA LEU A 509 -10.95 13.69 -13.83
C LEU A 509 -9.98 12.51 -13.90
N PHE A 510 -9.09 12.44 -12.94
CA PHE A 510 -8.09 11.38 -12.81
C PHE A 510 -8.16 10.77 -11.41
N ALA A 511 -7.69 9.54 -11.25
CA ALA A 511 -7.54 8.92 -9.93
C ALA A 511 -6.17 8.25 -9.79
N VAL A 512 -5.49 8.51 -8.68
CA VAL A 512 -4.23 7.81 -8.35
C VAL A 512 -4.19 7.44 -6.88
N SER A 513 -4.48 6.18 -6.62
CA SER A 513 -4.40 5.56 -5.30
C SER A 513 -4.26 4.05 -5.46
N SER A 514 -4.13 3.29 -4.37
CA SER A 514 -4.15 1.83 -4.46
C SER A 514 -5.45 1.28 -5.05
N ALA A 515 -6.56 2.04 -5.04
CA ALA A 515 -7.82 1.61 -5.66
C ALA A 515 -7.73 1.40 -7.17
N VAL A 516 -6.78 2.03 -7.86
CA VAL A 516 -6.67 1.87 -9.32
C VAL A 516 -5.97 0.57 -9.73
N LEU A 517 -5.29 -0.11 -8.80
CA LEU A 517 -4.48 -1.27 -9.12
C LEU A 517 -5.37 -2.48 -9.52
N PRO A 518 -5.20 -3.06 -10.73
CA PRO A 518 -5.99 -4.21 -11.20
C PRO A 518 -5.68 -5.51 -10.45
N THR A 519 -4.50 -5.59 -9.85
CA THR A 519 -3.98 -6.74 -9.10
C THR A 519 -3.45 -6.25 -7.76
N SER A 520 -3.49 -7.11 -6.73
CA SER A 520 -2.97 -6.72 -5.42
C SER A 520 -1.48 -6.96 -5.24
N SER A 521 -0.87 -7.84 -6.06
CA SER A 521 0.50 -8.30 -5.92
C SER A 521 0.77 -8.98 -4.57
N GLN A 522 1.96 -9.54 -4.40
CA GLN A 522 2.52 -9.83 -3.07
C GLN A 522 3.13 -8.59 -2.42
N ALA A 523 3.49 -7.56 -3.21
CA ALA A 523 4.14 -6.36 -2.72
C ALA A 523 3.15 -5.35 -2.12
N ASN A 524 3.62 -4.50 -1.19
CA ASN A 524 2.80 -3.39 -0.70
C ASN A 524 2.54 -2.38 -1.83
N PRO A 525 1.32 -1.82 -1.94
CA PRO A 525 0.93 -1.02 -3.12
C PRO A 525 1.55 0.38 -3.15
N THR A 526 2.11 0.89 -2.05
CA THR A 526 2.47 2.31 -1.91
C THR A 526 3.51 2.77 -2.92
N LEU A 527 4.60 2.02 -3.10
CA LEU A 527 5.68 2.43 -4.02
C LEU A 527 5.20 2.43 -5.48
N THR A 528 4.46 1.39 -5.89
CA THR A 528 3.81 1.31 -7.22
C THR A 528 2.79 2.43 -7.42
N THR A 529 2.02 2.78 -6.39
CA THR A 529 1.08 3.91 -6.46
C THR A 529 1.82 5.25 -6.63
N MET A 530 2.97 5.42 -5.97
CA MET A 530 3.83 6.59 -6.18
C MET A 530 4.41 6.61 -7.59
N ALA A 531 4.86 5.48 -8.14
CA ALA A 531 5.32 5.39 -9.52
C ALA A 531 4.21 5.77 -10.52
N LEU A 532 2.97 5.30 -10.29
CA LEU A 532 1.78 5.70 -11.05
C LEU A 532 1.49 7.20 -10.95
N ALA A 533 1.67 7.80 -9.77
CA ALA A 533 1.50 9.24 -9.58
C ALA A 533 2.52 10.04 -10.38
N LEU A 534 3.76 9.57 -10.47
CA LEU A 534 4.78 10.22 -11.28
C LEU A 534 4.51 10.06 -12.79
N ARG A 535 4.03 8.89 -13.21
CA ARG A 535 3.57 8.67 -14.59
C ARG A 535 2.39 9.56 -14.96
N LEU A 536 1.44 9.74 -14.05
CA LEU A 536 0.33 10.68 -14.23
C LEU A 536 0.81 12.13 -14.33
N ALA A 537 1.84 12.51 -13.57
CA ALA A 537 2.42 13.85 -13.66
C ALA A 537 2.91 14.15 -15.09
N ASP A 538 3.61 13.21 -15.73
CA ASP A 538 4.05 13.36 -17.12
C ASP A 538 2.87 13.55 -18.09
N THR A 539 1.79 12.79 -17.92
CA THR A 539 0.56 12.95 -18.71
C THR A 539 -0.03 14.35 -18.54
N LEU A 540 -0.20 14.80 -17.30
CA LEU A 540 -0.79 16.10 -16.99
C LEU A 540 0.04 17.26 -17.54
N VAL A 541 1.37 17.16 -17.48
CA VAL A 541 2.30 18.15 -18.04
C VAL A 541 2.21 18.20 -19.56
N ARG A 542 2.18 17.04 -20.24
CA ARG A 542 2.04 16.99 -21.71
C ARG A 542 0.72 17.60 -22.16
N GLU A 543 -0.37 17.31 -21.46
CA GLU A 543 -1.66 17.90 -21.77
C GLU A 543 -1.71 19.41 -21.50
N ASP A 544 -1.16 19.87 -20.37
CA ASP A 544 -1.11 21.32 -20.08
C ASP A 544 -0.30 22.07 -21.13
N ALA A 545 0.84 21.51 -21.56
CA ALA A 545 1.65 22.08 -22.64
C ALA A 545 0.87 22.16 -23.96
N ARG A 546 0.07 21.14 -24.31
CA ARG A 546 -0.80 21.15 -25.50
C ARG A 546 -1.92 22.20 -25.40
N GLU A 547 -2.50 22.37 -24.21
CA GLU A 547 -3.55 23.36 -23.96
C GLU A 547 -3.02 24.80 -24.00
N ARG A 548 -1.82 25.06 -23.45
CA ARG A 548 -1.23 26.40 -23.36
C ARG A 548 -0.46 26.81 -24.63
N TYR A 549 0.18 25.87 -25.31
CA TYR A 549 1.08 26.14 -26.44
C TYR A 549 0.80 25.24 -27.66
N PRO A 550 -0.43 25.30 -28.23
CA PRO A 550 -0.85 24.37 -29.29
C PRO A 550 0.04 24.42 -30.54
N ALA A 551 0.54 25.60 -30.92
CA ALA A 551 1.41 25.79 -32.08
C ALA A 551 2.82 25.18 -31.89
N ALA A 552 3.37 25.22 -30.66
CA ALA A 552 4.72 24.74 -30.37
C ALA A 552 4.79 23.21 -30.32
N VAL A 553 3.74 22.55 -29.81
CA VAL A 553 3.69 21.08 -29.73
C VAL A 553 3.48 20.44 -31.10
N ALA A 554 2.74 21.11 -32.00
CA ALA A 554 2.51 20.63 -33.37
C ALA A 554 3.79 20.51 -34.22
N THR A 555 4.84 21.27 -33.89
CA THR A 555 6.16 21.23 -34.55
C THR A 555 7.08 20.11 -34.07
N ILE A 556 6.81 19.50 -32.92
CA ILE A 556 7.71 18.51 -32.28
C ILE A 556 7.23 17.08 -32.49
N GLU A 557 5.91 16.87 -32.66
CA GLU A 557 5.40 15.54 -33.00
C GLU A 557 5.72 15.19 -34.45
N PRO A 558 6.33 14.03 -34.75
CA PRO A 558 6.56 13.62 -36.13
C PRO A 558 5.21 13.56 -36.83
N LYS A 559 5.08 14.28 -37.95
CA LYS A 559 3.92 14.17 -38.85
C LYS A 559 3.69 12.68 -39.07
N ARG A 560 2.60 12.12 -38.51
CA ARG A 560 2.18 10.75 -38.83
C ARG A 560 2.06 10.70 -40.35
N SER A 561 2.98 9.98 -41.00
CA SER A 561 2.90 9.77 -42.44
C SER A 561 1.59 9.04 -42.70
N THR A 562 0.66 9.72 -43.35
CA THR A 562 -0.43 9.09 -44.08
C THR A 562 0.19 8.18 -45.12
N VAL A 563 0.38 6.90 -44.78
CA VAL A 563 0.52 5.85 -45.78
C VAL A 563 -0.87 5.64 -46.34
N GLN A 564 -1.12 6.23 -47.51
CA GLN A 564 -2.20 5.83 -48.40
C GLN A 564 -1.80 4.55 -49.13
N ALA A 565 -2.82 3.70 -49.35
CA ALA A 565 -2.87 2.39 -50.02
C ALA A 565 -2.52 1.19 -49.13
#